data_AF-A0A397ZBM3-F1
#
_entry.id   AF-A0A397ZBM3-F1
#
_cell.length_a   1.000
_cell.length_b   1.000
_cell.length_c   1.000
_cell.angle_alpha   90.00
_cell.angle_beta   90.00
_cell.angle_gamma   90.00
#
_symmetry.space_group_name_H-M   'P 1'
#
loop_
_entity.id
_entity.type
_entity.pdbx_description
1 polymer ?
#
loop_
_entity_poly.entity_id
_entity_poly.type
_entity_poly.pdbx_seq_one_letter_code
_entity_poly.pdbx_strand_id
1 'polypeptide(L)'
;MEKYGDHGDSVTTIDRKGTYHIMAPTKHPIYENFRVQAFKALLTATPSEEQVIGLGELMYQCHDSYSACGLGSDGTDRLVTLVQKMERLKHSKTENGTLYWAKITGGGSGGTVCVIGRSSEQILEIERKYKEATGFMPYVFQGSSPGAGKFGYLKIRKNSAPPHT
;
A
#
# COMPACT_ATOMS: atom_id res chain seq x y z
N MET A 1 -7.77 13.94 31.18
CA MET A 1 -8.89 13.35 30.39
C MET A 1 -10.27 13.83 30.81
N GLU A 2 -10.43 14.58 31.90
CA GLU A 2 -11.74 15.14 32.33
C GLU A 2 -12.47 15.97 31.25
N LYS A 3 -11.74 16.50 30.26
CA LYS A 3 -12.29 17.32 29.18
C LYS A 3 -12.80 16.55 27.94
N TYR A 4 -12.32 15.33 27.69
CA TYR A 4 -12.57 14.58 26.43
C TYR A 4 -12.70 13.08 26.68
N GLY A 5 -13.56 12.70 27.64
CA GLY A 5 -13.67 11.33 28.18
C GLY A 5 -14.26 10.27 27.24
N ASP A 6 -14.71 10.67 26.04
CA ASP A 6 -15.26 9.80 25.00
C ASP A 6 -14.99 10.41 23.62
N HIS A 7 -14.83 9.55 22.61
CA HIS A 7 -14.66 9.90 21.20
C HIS A 7 -15.90 9.58 20.34
N GLY A 8 -16.93 8.94 20.89
CA GLY A 8 -18.21 8.69 20.19
C GLY A 8 -18.19 7.58 19.13
N ASP A 9 -17.03 6.96 18.87
CA ASP A 9 -16.92 5.73 18.08
C ASP A 9 -17.51 4.53 18.86
N SER A 10 -18.44 3.79 18.23
CA SER A 10 -19.08 2.60 18.78
C SER A 10 -18.28 1.31 18.62
N VAL A 11 -17.21 1.34 17.82
CA VAL A 11 -16.36 0.18 17.52
C VAL A 11 -15.14 0.13 18.42
N THR A 12 -14.66 1.29 18.89
CA THR A 12 -13.44 1.39 19.71
C THR A 12 -13.73 1.95 21.10
N THR A 13 -12.78 1.80 22.03
CA THR A 13 -12.89 2.35 23.39
C THR A 13 -11.53 2.88 23.81
N ILE A 14 -11.52 3.99 24.54
CA ILE A 14 -10.30 4.60 25.06
C ILE A 14 -9.78 3.76 26.25
N ASP A 15 -8.65 3.09 26.05
CA ASP A 15 -7.87 2.49 27.13
C ASP A 15 -7.10 3.58 27.88
N ARG A 16 -7.50 3.84 29.13
CA ARG A 16 -6.89 4.86 29.99
C ARG A 16 -5.45 4.54 30.38
N LYS A 17 -5.01 3.29 30.27
CA LYS A 17 -3.63 2.87 30.53
C LYS A 17 -2.80 2.79 29.25
N GLY A 18 -3.44 2.94 28.09
CA GLY A 18 -2.81 2.90 26.78
C GLY A 18 -1.96 4.14 26.50
N THR A 19 -0.88 3.94 25.75
CA THR A 19 -0.11 5.05 25.17
C THR A 19 -0.54 5.23 23.72
N TYR A 20 -1.00 6.44 23.37
CA TYR A 20 -1.47 6.76 22.03
C TYR A 20 -0.44 7.58 21.27
N HIS A 21 0.04 7.07 20.14
CA HIS A 21 0.92 7.81 19.25
C HIS A 21 0.10 8.85 18.47
N ILE A 22 0.40 10.14 18.68
CA ILE A 22 -0.33 11.23 18.00
C ILE A 22 0.42 11.68 16.74
N MET A 23 1.73 11.85 16.86
CA MET A 23 2.53 12.54 15.84
C MET A 23 2.58 11.79 14.51
N ALA A 24 2.94 10.50 14.49
CA ALA A 24 3.03 9.74 13.24
C ALA A 24 1.66 9.56 12.56
N PRO A 25 0.59 9.13 13.28
CA PRO A 25 -0.75 9.04 12.69
C PRO A 25 -1.34 10.36 12.22
N THR A 26 -0.90 11.50 12.78
CA THR A 26 -1.31 12.83 12.30
C THR A 26 -0.52 13.24 11.04
N LYS A 27 0.80 12.99 11.02
CA LYS A 27 1.68 13.32 9.89
C LYS A 27 1.36 12.48 8.65
N HIS A 28 1.05 11.19 8.84
CA HIS A 28 0.85 10.25 7.74
C HIS A 28 -0.18 10.72 6.72
N PRO A 29 -1.46 10.98 7.05
CA PRO A 29 -2.45 11.38 6.05
C PRO A 29 -2.11 12.71 5.35
N ILE A 30 -1.46 13.64 6.06
CA ILE A 30 -1.05 14.94 5.50
C ILE A 30 0.02 14.75 4.42
N TYR A 31 1.09 14.03 4.75
CA TYR A 31 2.18 13.81 3.80
C TYR A 31 1.84 12.75 2.76
N GLU A 32 0.98 11.79 3.08
CA GLU A 32 0.46 10.81 2.11
C GLU A 32 -0.36 11.51 1.04
N ASN A 33 -1.19 12.51 1.41
CA ASN A 33 -1.89 13.31 0.41
C ASN A 33 -0.91 14.02 -0.54
N PHE A 34 0.16 14.62 -0.01
CA PHE A 34 1.21 15.21 -0.86
C PHE A 34 1.84 14.16 -1.78
N ARG A 35 2.24 13.00 -1.26
CA ARG A 35 2.82 11.91 -2.06
C ARG A 35 1.87 11.42 -3.15
N VAL A 36 0.57 11.31 -2.87
CA VAL A 36 -0.45 10.95 -3.87
C VAL A 36 -0.53 11.98 -4.99
N GLN A 37 -0.54 13.28 -4.66
CA GLN A 37 -0.55 14.33 -5.69
C GLN A 37 0.74 14.35 -6.51
N ALA A 38 1.90 14.18 -5.87
CA ALA A 38 3.19 14.08 -6.54
C ALA A 38 3.26 12.85 -7.46
N PHE A 39 2.79 11.70 -6.97
CA PHE A 39 2.74 10.45 -7.74
C PHE A 39 1.83 10.60 -8.96
N LYS A 40 0.66 11.22 -8.80
CA LYS A 40 -0.25 11.53 -9.91
C LYS A 40 0.42 12.43 -10.96
N ALA A 41 1.11 13.49 -10.54
CA ALA A 41 1.80 14.38 -11.46
C ALA A 41 2.92 13.65 -12.23
N LEU A 42 3.73 12.85 -11.53
CA LEU A 42 4.79 12.05 -12.15
C LEU A 42 4.25 10.99 -13.10
N LEU A 43 3.13 10.33 -12.79
CA LEU A 43 2.49 9.36 -13.68
C LEU A 43 2.11 9.98 -15.04
N THR A 44 1.78 11.26 -15.07
CA THR A 44 1.40 11.98 -16.30
C THR A 44 2.55 12.69 -16.99
N ALA A 45 3.75 12.68 -16.39
CA ALA A 45 4.94 13.27 -16.98
C ALA A 45 5.46 12.42 -18.16
N THR A 46 6.33 13.02 -18.98
CA THR A 46 7.02 12.30 -20.05
C THR A 46 7.76 11.10 -19.47
N PRO A 47 7.57 9.88 -20.02
CA PRO A 47 8.26 8.70 -19.53
C PRO A 47 9.78 8.84 -19.58
N SER A 48 10.44 8.63 -18.45
CA SER A 48 11.91 8.63 -18.33
C SER A 48 12.35 7.70 -17.19
N GLU A 49 13.65 7.42 -17.09
CA GLU A 49 14.18 6.63 -15.98
C GLU A 49 14.00 7.36 -14.64
N GLU A 50 14.25 8.67 -14.61
CA GLU A 50 14.05 9.52 -13.43
C GLU A 50 12.59 9.55 -12.99
N GLN A 51 11.65 9.53 -13.94
CA GLN A 51 10.22 9.44 -13.64
C GLN A 51 9.91 8.14 -12.88
N VAL A 52 10.41 7.00 -13.37
CA VAL A 52 10.16 5.70 -12.73
C VAL A 52 10.83 5.60 -11.37
N ILE A 53 12.05 6.11 -11.22
CA ILE A 53 12.76 6.19 -9.94
C ILE A 53 11.97 7.06 -8.95
N GLY A 54 11.52 8.24 -9.38
CA GLY A 54 10.73 9.15 -8.55
C GLY A 54 9.40 8.55 -8.11
N LEU A 55 8.72 7.82 -9.00
CA LEU A 55 7.52 7.05 -8.64
C LEU A 55 7.87 6.00 -7.57
N GLY A 56 8.96 5.25 -7.74
CA GLY A 56 9.34 4.23 -6.77
C GLY A 56 9.71 4.78 -5.39
N GLU A 57 10.46 5.88 -5.36
CA GLU A 57 10.85 6.57 -4.13
C GLU A 57 9.63 7.03 -3.32
N LEU A 58 8.62 7.61 -3.98
CA LEU A 58 7.37 7.99 -3.32
C LEU A 58 6.68 6.78 -2.68
N MET A 59 6.73 5.61 -3.32
CA MET A 59 6.08 4.40 -2.82
C MET A 59 6.79 3.81 -1.60
N TYR A 60 8.13 3.85 -1.56
CA TYR A 60 8.89 3.49 -0.36
C TYR A 60 8.60 4.45 0.79
N GLN A 61 8.55 5.76 0.54
CA GLN A 61 8.17 6.75 1.56
C GLN A 61 6.74 6.54 2.08
N CYS A 62 5.80 6.14 1.21
CA CYS A 62 4.47 5.74 1.63
C CYS A 62 4.53 4.54 2.59
N HIS A 63 5.30 3.50 2.27
CA HIS A 63 5.48 2.33 3.13
C HIS A 63 6.07 2.71 4.50
N ASP A 64 7.17 3.47 4.52
CA ASP A 64 7.84 3.89 5.75
C ASP A 64 6.91 4.72 6.64
N SER A 65 6.16 5.64 6.02
CA SER A 65 5.19 6.46 6.76
C SER A 65 4.05 5.64 7.34
N TYR A 66 3.65 4.55 6.68
CA TYR A 66 2.61 3.64 7.13
C TYR A 66 3.11 2.77 8.30
N SER A 67 4.32 2.21 8.18
CA SER A 67 4.97 1.46 9.26
C SER A 67 5.23 2.33 10.49
N ALA A 68 5.59 3.61 10.31
CA ALA A 68 5.73 4.57 11.41
C ALA A 68 4.42 4.84 12.18
N CYS A 69 3.25 4.53 11.60
CA CYS A 69 1.96 4.58 12.30
C CYS A 69 1.70 3.34 13.17
N GLY A 70 2.62 2.37 13.20
CA GLY A 70 2.39 1.07 13.84
C GLY A 70 1.49 0.14 13.02
N LEU A 71 1.26 0.45 11.73
CA LEU A 71 0.41 -0.33 10.83
C LEU A 71 1.20 -1.27 9.90
N GLY A 72 2.54 -1.26 10.01
CA GLY A 72 3.43 -2.17 9.29
C GLY A 72 3.44 -3.59 9.89
N SER A 73 4.29 -4.44 9.35
CA SER A 73 4.54 -5.78 9.92
C SER A 73 5.90 -6.31 9.46
N ASP A 74 6.55 -7.13 10.29
CA ASP A 74 7.81 -7.80 9.94
C ASP A 74 7.76 -8.51 8.58
N GLY A 75 6.61 -9.12 8.24
CA GLY A 75 6.44 -9.83 6.98
C GLY A 75 6.41 -8.89 5.77
N THR A 76 5.59 -7.85 5.82
CA THR A 76 5.48 -6.88 4.73
C THR A 76 6.78 -6.09 4.55
N ASP A 77 7.40 -5.68 5.65
CA ASP A 77 8.61 -4.87 5.64
C ASP A 77 9.80 -5.67 5.08
N ARG A 78 9.85 -6.97 5.38
CA ARG A 78 10.84 -7.89 4.82
C ARG A 78 10.65 -8.10 3.32
N LEU A 79 9.42 -8.25 2.83
CA LEU A 79 9.14 -8.32 1.39
C LEU A 79 9.57 -7.04 0.67
N VAL A 80 9.21 -5.87 1.20
CA VAL A 80 9.62 -4.57 0.64
C VAL A 80 11.16 -4.43 0.63
N THR A 81 11.83 -4.83 1.71
CA THR A 81 13.29 -4.84 1.80
C THR A 81 13.92 -5.77 0.76
N LEU A 82 13.35 -6.95 0.51
CA LEU A 82 13.84 -7.87 -0.52
C LEU A 82 13.74 -7.25 -1.92
N VAL A 83 12.61 -6.60 -2.24
CA VAL A 83 12.42 -5.88 -3.50
C VAL A 83 13.46 -4.77 -3.67
N GLN A 84 13.63 -3.93 -2.64
CA GLN A 84 14.60 -2.84 -2.67
C GLN A 84 16.05 -3.33 -2.85
N LYS A 85 16.39 -4.49 -2.29
CA LYS A 85 17.70 -5.13 -2.53
C LYS A 85 17.85 -5.60 -3.97
N MET A 86 16.82 -6.23 -4.56
CA MET A 86 16.85 -6.68 -5.96
C MET A 86 16.97 -5.50 -6.94
N GLU A 87 16.28 -4.40 -6.67
CA GLU A 87 16.38 -3.15 -7.43
C GLU A 87 17.83 -2.63 -7.44
N ARG A 88 18.45 -2.48 -6.26
CA ARG A 88 19.82 -1.97 -6.13
C ARG A 88 20.88 -2.84 -6.80
N LEU A 89 20.72 -4.16 -6.79
CA LEU A 89 21.66 -5.09 -7.44
C LEU A 89 21.74 -4.88 -8.97
N LYS A 90 20.69 -4.35 -9.60
CA LYS A 90 20.61 -4.14 -11.05
C LYS A 90 21.30 -2.90 -11.59
N HIS A 91 21.62 -1.91 -10.75
CA HIS A 91 22.50 -0.81 -11.18
C HIS A 91 23.90 -1.28 -11.58
N SER A 92 24.24 -2.57 -11.43
CA SER A 92 25.59 -3.08 -11.65
C SER A 92 25.82 -3.96 -12.89
N LYS A 93 24.81 -4.43 -13.65
CA LYS A 93 24.90 -5.08 -15.00
C LYS A 93 23.63 -5.92 -15.28
N THR A 94 23.16 -5.91 -16.53
CA THR A 94 22.16 -6.80 -17.23
C THR A 94 20.74 -6.26 -17.47
N GLU A 95 20.36 -6.30 -18.75
CA GLU A 95 19.19 -5.65 -19.39
C GLU A 95 17.83 -6.32 -19.16
N ASN A 96 17.74 -7.51 -18.55
CA ASN A 96 16.45 -8.23 -18.50
C ASN A 96 15.76 -8.14 -17.13
N GLY A 97 14.74 -7.28 -17.08
CA GLY A 97 13.64 -7.23 -16.10
C GLY A 97 13.97 -6.52 -14.78
N THR A 98 13.40 -5.36 -14.50
CA THR A 98 13.73 -4.55 -13.30
C THR A 98 12.52 -4.40 -12.39
N LEU A 99 12.67 -4.71 -11.10
CA LEU A 99 11.74 -4.23 -10.06
C LEU A 99 12.04 -2.76 -9.77
N TYR A 100 10.98 -1.96 -9.63
CA TYR A 100 11.07 -0.52 -9.42
C TYR A 100 10.69 -0.11 -8.00
N TRP A 101 9.68 -0.76 -7.41
CA TRP A 101 9.27 -0.46 -6.04
C TRP A 101 8.39 -1.54 -5.44
N ALA A 102 8.25 -1.48 -4.11
CA ALA A 102 7.24 -2.23 -3.37
C ALA A 102 6.65 -1.40 -2.23
N LYS A 103 5.38 -1.63 -1.90
CA LYS A 103 4.78 -1.14 -0.64
C LYS A 103 3.67 -2.05 -0.13
N ILE A 104 3.40 -1.97 1.16
CA ILE A 104 2.18 -2.52 1.77
C ILE A 104 0.92 -1.87 1.16
N THR A 105 -0.15 -2.66 1.00
CA THR A 105 -1.47 -2.19 0.54
C THR A 105 -2.59 -2.79 1.38
N GLY A 106 -3.72 -2.10 1.49
CA GLY A 106 -4.85 -2.48 2.35
C GLY A 106 -4.80 -1.83 3.74
N GLY A 107 -5.37 -2.51 4.74
CA GLY A 107 -5.55 -2.00 6.10
C GLY A 107 -4.36 -2.16 7.05
N GLY A 108 -3.27 -2.82 6.63
CA GLY A 108 -2.06 -2.98 7.43
C GLY A 108 -2.01 -4.22 8.33
N SER A 109 -1.05 -4.24 9.24
CA SER A 109 -0.78 -5.34 10.20
C SER A 109 -0.45 -6.70 9.54
N GLY A 110 0.06 -6.67 8.30
CA GLY A 110 0.32 -7.84 7.48
C GLY A 110 -0.37 -7.75 6.12
N GLY A 111 -0.56 -8.91 5.50
CA GLY A 111 -1.29 -9.04 4.24
C GLY A 111 -0.40 -8.85 3.01
N THR A 112 -0.76 -7.89 2.16
CA THR A 112 -0.27 -7.84 0.77
C THR A 112 0.74 -6.72 0.57
N VAL A 113 1.82 -7.04 -0.14
CA VAL A 113 2.75 -6.06 -0.72
C VAL A 113 2.49 -5.98 -2.21
N CYS A 114 2.24 -4.76 -2.71
CA CYS A 114 2.21 -4.48 -4.13
C CYS A 114 3.65 -4.22 -4.60
N VAL A 115 4.04 -4.88 -5.68
CA VAL A 115 5.35 -4.73 -6.31
C VAL A 115 5.11 -4.28 -7.75
N ILE A 116 5.89 -3.31 -8.23
CA ILE A 116 5.91 -2.92 -9.64
C ILE A 116 7.28 -3.22 -10.23
N GLY A 117 7.27 -3.82 -11.42
CA GLY A 117 8.48 -4.17 -12.16
C GLY A 117 8.16 -4.79 -13.51
N ARG A 118 9.23 -5.16 -14.22
CA ARG A 118 9.18 -5.85 -15.52
C ARG A 118 9.74 -7.29 -15.46
N SER A 119 10.23 -7.76 -14.31
CA SER A 119 10.77 -9.13 -14.15
C SER A 119 9.84 -10.00 -13.32
N SER A 120 9.45 -11.15 -13.89
CA SER A 120 8.78 -12.21 -13.15
C SER A 120 9.78 -13.10 -12.38
N GLU A 121 11.01 -13.21 -12.88
CA GLU A 121 12.08 -14.03 -12.32
C GLU A 121 12.56 -13.48 -10.97
N GLN A 122 12.67 -12.15 -10.84
CA GLN A 122 13.03 -11.50 -9.59
C GLN A 122 11.96 -11.72 -8.51
N ILE A 123 10.68 -11.82 -8.89
CA ILE A 123 9.60 -12.14 -7.95
C ILE A 123 9.75 -13.56 -7.39
N LEU A 124 10.06 -14.55 -8.26
CA LEU A 124 10.31 -15.93 -7.82
C LEU A 124 11.50 -16.00 -6.83
N GLU A 125 12.55 -15.23 -7.08
CA GLU A 125 13.69 -15.17 -6.17
C GLU A 125 13.33 -14.54 -4.82
N ILE A 126 12.47 -13.51 -4.82
CA ILE A 126 11.93 -12.91 -3.58
C ILE A 126 11.10 -13.93 -2.81
N GLU A 127 10.20 -14.68 -3.47
CA GLU A 127 9.41 -15.74 -2.83
C GLU A 127 10.31 -16.77 -2.16
N ARG A 128 11.34 -17.25 -2.88
CA ARG A 128 12.32 -18.20 -2.33
C ARG A 128 13.04 -17.63 -1.11
N LYS A 129 13.60 -16.41 -1.20
CA LYS A 129 14.31 -15.76 -0.09
C LYS A 129 13.41 -15.51 1.11
N TYR A 130 12.15 -15.14 0.88
CA TYR A 130 11.18 -14.94 1.94
C TYR A 130 10.82 -16.26 2.64
N LYS A 131 10.59 -17.33 1.87
CA LYS A 131 10.33 -18.67 2.41
C LYS A 131 11.51 -19.20 3.21
N GLU A 132 12.74 -19.03 2.73
CA GLU A 132 13.94 -19.43 3.46
C GLU A 132 14.08 -18.71 4.80
N ALA A 133 13.73 -17.42 4.84
CA ALA A 133 13.85 -16.62 6.05
C ALA A 133 12.70 -16.82 7.06
N THR A 134 11.51 -17.24 6.61
CA THR A 134 10.29 -17.21 7.44
C THR A 134 9.55 -18.56 7.52
N GLY A 135 9.88 -19.51 6.66
CA GLY A 135 9.12 -20.74 6.45
C GLY A 135 7.82 -20.56 5.66
N PHE A 136 7.40 -19.32 5.38
CA PHE A 136 6.14 -19.02 4.68
C PHE A 136 6.37 -18.77 3.18
N MET A 137 5.57 -19.40 2.33
CA MET A 137 5.58 -19.11 0.89
C MET A 137 4.58 -17.99 0.59
N PRO A 138 5.02 -16.81 0.11
CA PRO A 138 4.10 -15.78 -0.34
C PRO A 138 3.20 -16.28 -1.47
N TYR A 139 1.98 -15.76 -1.55
CA TYR A 139 1.11 -16.01 -2.70
C TYR A 139 1.24 -14.85 -3.68
N VAL A 140 1.77 -15.13 -4.87
CA VAL A 140 1.91 -14.14 -5.95
C VAL A 140 0.71 -14.21 -6.88
N PHE A 141 0.13 -13.05 -7.14
CA PHE A 141 -0.91 -12.87 -8.14
C PHE A 141 -0.63 -11.62 -8.98
N GLN A 142 -1.02 -11.67 -10.24
CA GLN A 142 -0.83 -10.58 -11.20
C GLN A 142 -2.05 -10.45 -12.11
N GLY A 143 -2.18 -9.28 -12.71
CA GLY A 143 -3.26 -8.96 -13.65
C GLY A 143 -4.23 -7.93 -13.10
N SER A 144 -5.18 -7.56 -13.94
CA SER A 144 -6.29 -6.65 -13.61
C SER A 144 -7.55 -7.18 -14.27
N SER A 145 -8.69 -7.01 -13.60
CA SER A 145 -10.00 -7.36 -14.13
C SER A 145 -10.84 -6.09 -14.34
N PRO A 146 -11.74 -6.06 -15.34
CA PRO A 146 -12.71 -4.98 -15.43
C PRO A 146 -13.57 -4.89 -14.15
N GLY A 147 -13.70 -3.69 -13.57
CA GLY A 147 -14.57 -3.46 -12.42
C GLY A 147 -16.02 -3.16 -12.82
N ALA A 148 -16.90 -3.02 -11.83
CA ALA A 148 -18.32 -2.68 -12.04
C ALA A 148 -18.51 -1.40 -12.89
N GLY A 149 -17.61 -0.42 -12.80
CA GLY A 149 -17.64 0.78 -13.64
C GLY A 149 -17.53 0.50 -15.16
N LYS A 150 -16.92 -0.62 -15.55
CA LYS A 150 -16.83 -1.05 -16.96
C LYS A 150 -18.02 -1.92 -17.39
N PHE A 151 -18.64 -2.66 -16.48
CA PHE A 151 -19.80 -3.53 -16.78
C PHE A 151 -21.17 -2.87 -16.53
N GLY A 152 -21.21 -1.70 -15.88
CA GLY A 152 -22.44 -1.06 -15.43
C GLY A 152 -22.95 -1.65 -14.09
N TYR A 153 -24.09 -1.14 -13.61
CA TYR A 153 -24.71 -1.60 -12.37
C TYR A 153 -26.24 -1.61 -12.46
N LEU A 154 -26.90 -2.51 -11.72
CA LEU A 154 -28.35 -2.52 -11.56
C LEU A 154 -28.75 -1.53 -10.47
N LYS A 155 -29.65 -0.59 -10.79
CA LYS A 155 -30.22 0.36 -9.82
C LYS A 155 -31.60 -0.11 -9.36
N ILE A 156 -31.72 -0.60 -8.14
CA ILE A 156 -33.00 -0.98 -7.54
C ILE A 156 -33.68 0.28 -7.01
N ARG A 157 -34.93 0.53 -7.44
CA ARG A 157 -35.78 1.61 -6.90
C ARG A 157 -36.94 0.98 -6.15
N LYS A 158 -37.24 1.48 -4.95
CA LYS A 158 -38.45 1.12 -4.21
C LYS A 158 -39.63 1.83 -4.87
N ASN A 159 -40.67 1.11 -5.29
CA ASN A 159 -41.92 1.73 -5.71
C ASN A 159 -42.57 2.36 -4.47
N SER A 160 -42.60 3.68 -4.41
CA SER A 160 -43.48 4.40 -3.49
C SER A 160 -44.90 4.23 -4.02
N ALA A 161 -45.76 3.51 -3.29
CA ALA A 161 -47.19 3.55 -3.57
C ALA A 161 -47.68 5.00 -3.45
N PRO A 162 -48.57 5.48 -4.34
CA PRO A 162 -49.12 6.82 -4.23
C PRO A 162 -49.84 6.97 -2.88
N PRO A 163 -49.80 8.16 -2.24
CA PRO A 163 -50.51 8.40 -1.00
C PRO A 163 -52.01 8.15 -1.22
N HIS A 164 -52.62 7.36 -0.33
CA HIS A 164 -54.07 7.22 -0.28
C HIS A 164 -54.67 8.60 0.04
N THR A 165 -55.50 9.10 -0.87
CA THR A 165 -56.33 10.31 -0.72
C THR A 165 -57.32 10.17 0.40
#